data_AF-A0A398DLJ9-F1
#
_entry.id   AF-A0A398DLJ9-F1
#
_cell.length_a   1.000
_cell.length_b   1.000
_cell.length_c   1.000
_cell.angle_alpha   90.00
_cell.angle_beta   90.00
_cell.angle_gamma   90.00
#
_symmetry.space_group_name_H-M   'P 1'
#
loop_
_entity.id
_entity.type
_entity.pdbx_description
1 polymer ?
#
loop_
_entity_poly.entity_id
_entity_poly.type
_entity_poly.pdbx_seq_one_letter_code
_entity_poly.pdbx_strand_id
1 'polypeptide(L)'
;MIHARKIAGIVVVLMLLLGIGGCRPPSLLSGPVTSKDDAIARVTALPDVMAWIKLVQTRSPANRIVIDVDSEDATIYTVHAYELVQDELGGHTATFGWYEVTRANGVVRSVMP
;
A
#
# COMPACT_ATOMS: atom_id res chain seq x y z
N MET A 1 11.65 -30.23 -45.94
CA MET A 1 10.43 -31.08 -45.95
C MET A 1 9.81 -31.07 -44.55
N ILE A 2 8.60 -30.49 -44.43
CA ILE A 2 7.49 -30.84 -43.51
C ILE A 2 7.81 -30.79 -41.99
N HIS A 3 7.72 -29.66 -41.28
CA HIS A 3 6.51 -29.08 -40.65
C HIS A 3 5.43 -30.08 -40.20
N ALA A 4 5.43 -30.45 -38.91
CA ALA A 4 4.30 -31.13 -38.27
C ALA A 4 3.88 -30.39 -36.99
N ARG A 5 2.76 -29.68 -37.10
CA ARG A 5 2.00 -29.08 -35.99
C ARG A 5 1.27 -30.17 -35.21
N LYS A 6 1.23 -30.07 -33.88
CA LYS A 6 0.16 -30.67 -33.07
C LYS A 6 -0.38 -29.61 -32.11
N ILE A 7 -1.52 -29.05 -32.51
CA ILE A 7 -2.39 -28.22 -31.67
C ILE A 7 -3.24 -29.20 -30.88
N ALA A 8 -3.05 -29.28 -29.56
CA ALA A 8 -3.96 -29.98 -28.67
C ALA A 8 -4.69 -28.91 -27.85
N GLY A 9 -5.95 -28.67 -28.23
CA GLY A 9 -6.84 -27.80 -27.50
C GLY A 9 -7.29 -28.45 -26.19
N ILE A 10 -7.26 -27.69 -25.11
CA ILE A 10 -8.07 -27.93 -23.92
C ILE A 10 -8.70 -26.59 -23.57
N VAL A 11 -9.94 -26.43 -24.04
CA VAL A 11 -10.88 -25.44 -23.54
C VAL A 11 -11.48 -26.04 -22.28
N VAL A 12 -10.99 -25.64 -21.10
CA VAL A 12 -11.71 -25.86 -19.84
C VAL A 12 -12.41 -24.56 -19.49
N VAL A 13 -13.63 -24.45 -19.98
CA VAL A 13 -14.63 -23.53 -19.45
C VAL A 13 -15.27 -24.24 -18.26
N LEU A 14 -15.00 -23.75 -17.06
CA LEU A 14 -15.82 -24.05 -15.89
C LEU A 14 -16.24 -22.72 -15.26
N MET A 15 -17.36 -22.20 -15.73
CA MET A 15 -18.18 -21.26 -14.98
C MET A 15 -19.11 -22.05 -14.07
N LEU A 16 -19.14 -21.73 -12.77
CA LEU A 16 -20.33 -21.32 -12.00
C LEU A 16 -19.89 -21.14 -10.53
N LEU A 17 -19.75 -19.89 -10.08
CA LEU A 17 -20.74 -19.17 -9.24
C LEU A 17 -20.95 -19.82 -7.87
N LEU A 18 -20.37 -19.21 -6.83
CA LEU A 18 -21.06 -18.68 -5.64
C LEU A 18 -20.03 -18.35 -4.56
N GLY A 19 -19.67 -17.07 -4.50
CA GLY A 19 -18.71 -16.55 -3.54
C GLY A 19 -18.14 -15.20 -3.95
N ILE A 20 -18.96 -14.34 -4.55
CA ILE A 20 -18.69 -12.89 -4.57
C ILE A 20 -18.92 -12.38 -3.13
N GLY A 21 -18.12 -12.90 -2.20
CA GLY A 21 -17.66 -12.10 -1.08
C GLY A 21 -16.78 -11.06 -1.72
N GLY A 22 -17.40 -10.01 -2.24
CA GLY A 22 -16.65 -8.85 -2.67
C GLY A 22 -15.74 -8.51 -1.52
N CYS A 23 -14.42 -8.53 -1.75
CA CYS A 23 -13.55 -7.59 -1.09
C CYS A 23 -14.14 -6.22 -1.44
N ARG A 24 -15.16 -5.79 -0.68
CA ARG A 24 -15.49 -4.39 -0.59
C ARG A 24 -14.19 -3.80 -0.04
N PRO A 25 -13.46 -2.95 -0.79
CA PRO A 25 -12.44 -2.14 -0.16
C PRO A 25 -13.17 -1.47 1.02
N PRO A 26 -12.64 -1.57 2.22
CA PRO A 26 -13.38 -1.15 3.39
C PRO A 26 -13.81 0.29 3.18
N SER A 27 -15.12 0.52 3.16
CA SER A 27 -15.73 1.82 3.40
C SER A 27 -15.47 2.32 4.84
N LEU A 28 -14.38 1.85 5.46
CA LEU A 28 -13.84 2.21 6.78
C LEU A 28 -12.87 3.40 6.69
N LEU A 29 -12.40 3.78 5.49
CA LEU A 29 -11.46 4.89 5.31
C LEU A 29 -12.16 6.24 5.05
N SER A 30 -13.43 6.37 5.42
CA SER A 30 -14.23 7.59 5.24
C SER A 30 -14.78 8.06 6.58
N GLY A 31 -14.79 9.38 6.80
CA GLY A 31 -15.24 9.97 8.07
C GLY A 31 -14.12 10.13 9.11
N PRO A 32 -14.47 10.44 10.37
CA PRO A 32 -13.51 10.74 11.41
C PRO A 32 -12.48 9.63 11.63
N VAL A 33 -11.25 10.02 11.95
CA VAL A 33 -10.15 9.11 12.27
C VAL A 33 -10.19 8.77 13.74
N THR A 34 -10.34 7.50 14.08
CA THR A 34 -10.56 7.08 15.48
C THR A 34 -9.31 6.59 16.21
N SER A 35 -8.19 6.39 15.50
CA SER A 35 -6.93 5.91 16.07
C SER A 35 -5.72 6.20 15.17
N LYS A 36 -4.51 5.98 15.69
CA LYS A 36 -3.26 6.00 14.91
C LYS A 36 -3.27 4.95 13.80
N ASP A 37 -3.75 3.74 14.10
CA ASP A 37 -3.85 2.65 13.12
C ASP A 37 -4.79 3.00 11.97
N ASP A 38 -5.88 3.74 12.24
CA ASP A 38 -6.78 4.24 11.21
C ASP A 38 -6.07 5.28 10.31
N ALA A 39 -5.29 6.21 10.88
CA ALA A 39 -4.48 7.14 10.10
C ALA A 39 -3.46 6.41 9.20
N ILE A 40 -2.75 5.43 9.75
CA ILE A 40 -1.79 4.59 9.00
C ILE A 40 -2.49 3.81 7.89
N ALA A 41 -3.66 3.22 8.17
CA ALA A 41 -4.44 2.47 7.19
C ALA A 41 -4.88 3.36 6.01
N ARG A 42 -5.28 4.61 6.28
CA ARG A 42 -5.65 5.59 5.23
C ARG A 42 -4.49 5.96 4.33
N VAL A 43 -3.31 6.21 4.91
CA VAL A 43 -2.09 6.51 4.13
C VAL A 43 -1.63 5.28 3.35
N THR A 44 -1.64 4.11 3.96
CA THR A 44 -1.27 2.83 3.32
C THR A 44 -2.16 2.52 2.10
N ALA A 45 -3.42 2.94 2.14
CA ALA A 45 -4.38 2.74 1.05
C ALA A 45 -4.26 3.73 -0.11
N LEU A 46 -3.38 4.74 0.00
CA LEU A 46 -3.13 5.65 -1.12
C LEU A 46 -2.46 4.89 -2.29
N PRO A 47 -2.88 5.12 -3.55
CA PRO A 47 -2.36 4.36 -4.70
C PRO A 47 -0.84 4.46 -4.89
N ASP A 48 -0.27 5.64 -4.64
CA ASP A 48 1.17 5.92 -4.71
C ASP A 48 1.94 5.19 -3.61
N VAL A 49 1.46 5.21 -2.37
CA VAL A 49 2.04 4.46 -1.25
C VAL A 49 2.00 2.96 -1.52
N MET A 50 0.86 2.42 -1.99
CA MET A 50 0.75 1.01 -2.37
C MET A 50 1.74 0.64 -3.50
N ALA A 51 1.87 1.49 -4.51
CA ALA A 51 2.79 1.27 -5.62
C ALA A 51 4.25 1.28 -5.13
N TRP A 52 4.60 2.20 -4.23
CA TRP A 52 5.91 2.25 -3.60
C TRP A 52 6.22 1.02 -2.74
N ILE A 53 5.28 0.60 -1.88
CA ILE A 53 5.42 -0.62 -1.07
C ILE A 53 5.76 -1.81 -1.96
N LYS A 54 4.98 -1.99 -3.03
CA LYS A 54 5.20 -3.08 -4.00
C LYS A 54 6.54 -2.96 -4.70
N LEU A 55 6.97 -1.75 -5.07
CA LEU A 55 8.25 -1.50 -5.71
C LEU A 55 9.42 -1.90 -4.80
N VAL A 56 9.41 -1.45 -3.54
CA VAL A 56 10.45 -1.75 -2.54
C VAL A 56 10.52 -3.25 -2.29
N GLN A 57 9.37 -3.91 -2.05
CA GLN A 57 9.31 -5.36 -1.85
C GLN A 57 9.84 -6.16 -3.05
N THR A 58 9.71 -5.63 -4.27
CA THR A 58 10.17 -6.29 -5.49
C THR A 58 11.66 -6.06 -5.75
N ARG A 59 12.16 -4.83 -5.54
CA ARG A 59 13.56 -4.47 -5.86
C ARG A 59 14.52 -4.75 -4.72
N SER A 60 14.08 -4.58 -3.49
CA SER A 60 14.90 -4.61 -2.28
C SER A 60 14.16 -5.35 -1.15
N PRO A 61 13.87 -6.65 -1.29
CA PRO A 61 13.08 -7.39 -0.30
C PRO A 61 13.73 -7.48 1.09
N ALA A 62 15.02 -7.16 1.21
CA ALA A 62 15.73 -7.07 2.49
C ALA A 62 15.43 -5.76 3.23
N ASN A 63 14.98 -4.72 2.54
CA ASN A 63 14.63 -3.44 3.16
C ASN A 63 13.34 -3.59 3.97
N ARG A 64 13.29 -2.91 5.12
CA ARG A 64 12.09 -2.89 5.97
C ARG A 64 11.29 -1.63 5.68
N ILE A 65 10.05 -1.79 5.26
CA ILE A 65 9.09 -0.70 5.11
C ILE A 65 8.48 -0.36 6.47
N VAL A 66 8.36 0.92 6.78
CA VAL A 66 7.70 1.44 7.98
C VAL A 66 6.75 2.56 7.58
N ILE A 67 5.53 2.50 8.13
CA ILE A 67 4.54 3.58 8.07
C ILE A 67 4.04 3.78 9.49
N ASP A 68 4.33 4.93 10.08
CA ASP A 68 4.00 5.24 11.48
C ASP A 68 3.47 6.67 11.64
N VAL A 69 2.86 6.93 12.79
CA VAL A 69 2.48 8.29 13.19
C VAL A 69 3.67 8.92 13.92
N ASP A 70 4.32 9.86 13.26
CA ASP A 70 5.46 10.61 13.80
C ASP A 70 5.01 11.65 14.84
N SER A 71 3.94 12.38 14.53
CA SER A 71 3.39 13.40 15.43
C SER A 71 1.86 13.50 15.32
N GLU A 72 1.24 14.03 16.36
CA GLU A 72 -0.21 14.21 16.40
C GLU A 72 -0.60 15.46 17.18
N ASP A 73 -1.66 16.14 16.74
CA ASP A 73 -2.33 17.20 17.48
C ASP A 73 -3.84 16.95 17.57
N ALA A 74 -4.61 17.92 18.07
CA ALA A 74 -6.06 17.80 18.22
C ALA A 74 -6.83 17.60 16.90
N THR A 75 -6.23 17.96 15.77
CA THR A 75 -6.85 18.02 14.45
C THR A 75 -6.22 17.09 13.42
N ILE A 76 -4.94 16.73 13.58
CA ILE A 76 -4.15 16.06 12.55
C ILE A 76 -3.32 14.91 13.15
N TYR A 77 -3.14 13.87 12.34
CA TYR A 77 -2.06 12.91 12.45
C TYR A 77 -1.03 13.16 11.34
N THR A 78 0.24 13.29 11.70
CA THR A 78 1.35 13.31 10.75
C THR A 78 1.90 11.90 10.63
N VAL A 79 1.80 11.33 9.43
CA VAL A 79 2.22 9.96 9.11
C VAL A 79 3.46 10.00 8.24
N HIS A 80 4.48 9.22 8.61
CA HIS A 80 5.73 9.09 7.88
C HIS A 80 5.76 7.73 7.18
N ALA A 81 5.97 7.73 5.87
CA ALA A 81 6.21 6.51 5.09
C ALA A 81 7.67 6.47 4.66
N TYR A 82 8.42 5.45 5.08
CA TYR A 82 9.85 5.31 4.80
C TYR A 82 10.29 3.85 4.74
N GLU A 83 11.44 3.61 4.16
CA GLU A 83 12.13 2.33 4.23
C GLU A 83 13.45 2.46 5.01
N LEU A 84 13.79 1.41 5.75
CA LEU A 84 15.11 1.20 6.32
C LEU A 84 15.93 0.41 5.30
N VAL A 85 16.87 1.09 4.68
CA VAL A 85 17.81 0.53 3.69
C VAL A 85 18.99 -0.07 4.45
N GLN A 86 19.36 -1.30 4.13
CA GLN A 86 20.62 -1.87 4.59
C GLN A 86 21.67 -1.80 3.49
N ASP A 87 22.84 -1.28 3.83
CA ASP A 87 24.01 -1.19 2.96
C ASP A 87 25.29 -1.55 3.73
N GLU A 88 26.43 -1.54 3.04
CA GLU A 88 27.74 -1.86 3.61
C GLU A 88 28.19 -0.88 4.72
N LEU A 89 27.51 0.27 4.87
CA LEU A 89 27.85 1.33 5.82
C LEU A 89 26.99 1.26 7.10
N GLY A 90 26.14 0.25 7.23
CA GLY A 90 25.27 0.06 8.41
C GLY A 90 23.83 0.53 8.21
N GLY A 91 23.47 1.00 7.01
CA GLY A 91 22.11 1.34 6.63
C GLY A 91 21.68 2.78 6.92
N HIS A 92 20.55 3.16 6.33
CA HIS A 92 19.97 4.50 6.44
C HIS A 92 18.45 4.48 6.24
N THR A 93 17.79 5.57 6.63
CA THR A 93 16.36 5.78 6.36
C THR A 93 16.16 6.51 5.04
N ALA A 94 15.39 5.94 4.13
CA ALA A 94 14.94 6.59 2.91
C ALA A 94 13.45 6.94 3.02
N THR A 95 13.15 8.23 3.07
CA THR A 95 11.77 8.70 3.19
C THR A 95 11.08 8.63 1.82
N PHE A 96 9.90 8.03 1.78
CA PHE A 96 9.02 8.09 0.64
C PHE A 96 8.10 9.31 0.69
N GLY A 97 7.45 9.56 1.84
CA GLY A 97 6.51 10.66 1.96
C GLY A 97 6.10 10.99 3.39
N TRP A 98 5.61 12.23 3.56
CA TRP A 98 4.96 12.72 4.76
C TRP A 98 3.52 13.08 4.44
N TYR A 99 2.59 12.63 5.28
CA TYR A 99 1.16 12.79 5.06
C TYR A 99 0.50 13.37 6.30
N GLU A 100 -0.38 14.35 6.11
CA GLU A 100 -1.29 14.81 7.15
C GLU A 100 -2.65 14.16 6.95
N VAL A 101 -3.16 13.51 8.00
CA VAL A 101 -4.50 12.94 8.04
C VAL A 101 -5.35 13.77 8.97
N THR A 102 -6.37 14.44 8.43
CA THR A 102 -7.30 15.25 9.23
C THR A 102 -8.20 14.34 10.07
N ARG A 103 -8.21 14.51 11.39
CA ARG A 103 -8.98 13.67 12.32
C ARG A 103 -10.49 13.76 12.13
N ALA A 104 -11.01 14.93 11.75
CA ALA A 104 -12.45 15.15 11.66
C ALA A 104 -13.12 14.40 10.50
N ASN A 105 -12.42 14.20 9.38
CA ASN A 105 -13.00 13.68 8.15
C ASN A 105 -12.10 12.66 7.41
N GLY A 106 -10.88 12.45 7.90
CA GLY A 106 -9.91 11.52 7.36
C GLY A 106 -9.32 11.91 6.01
N VAL A 107 -9.42 13.18 5.64
CA VAL A 107 -8.75 13.71 4.44
C VAL A 107 -7.24 13.56 4.60
N VAL A 108 -6.59 12.94 3.62
CA VAL A 108 -5.15 12.76 3.56
C VAL A 108 -4.54 13.77 2.59
N ARG A 109 -3.50 14.46 3.02
CA ARG A 109 -2.76 15.46 2.22
C ARG A 109 -1.27 15.14 2.25
N SER A 110 -0.60 15.11 1.09
CA SER A 110 0.87 15.07 1.05
C SER A 110 1.45 16.39 1.54
N VAL A 111 2.47 16.31 2.39
CA VAL A 111 3.17 17.48 2.95
C VAL A 111 4.47 17.74 2.19
N MET A 112 5.09 16.70 1.62
CA MET A 112 6.22 16.88 0.71
C MET A 112 5.75 16.93 -0.75
N PRO A 113 6.30 17.86 -1.56
CA PRO A 113 6.10 17.92 -3.00
C PRO A 113 6.88 16.83 -3.76
#